data_AF-A0A2J0MX61-F1
#
_entry.id   AF-A0A2J0MX61-F1
#
_cell.length_a   1.000
_cell.length_b   1.000
_cell.length_c   1.000
_cell.angle_alpha   90.00
_cell.angle_beta   90.00
_cell.angle_gamma   90.00
#
_symmetry.space_group_name_H-M   'P 1'
#
loop_
_entity.id
_entity.type
_entity.pdbx_description
1 polymer ?
#
loop_
_entity_poly.entity_id
_entity_poly.type
_entity_poly.pdbx_seq_one_letter_code
_entity_poly.pdbx_strand_id
1 'polypeptide(L)'
;MYDRTGEHVLYEIHGEENRKIIPHEKIPDTARVATIAAEDDGFYSHYGIDPLAVLRAIFTNLKNNDAQQGGSTITQQLARNAFLTREKTFRRKFL
;
A
#
# COMPACT_ATOMS: atom_id res chain seq x y z
N MET A 1 -27.61 -0.53 5.96
CA MET A 1 -28.67 -0.78 6.95
C MET A 1 -28.44 0.12 8.14
N TYR A 2 -29.47 0.85 8.53
CA TYR A 2 -29.45 1.78 9.66
C TYR A 2 -30.28 1.21 10.81
N ASP A 3 -30.07 1.73 12.02
CA ASP A 3 -30.94 1.42 13.15
C ASP A 3 -32.33 2.05 13.00
N ARG A 4 -33.20 1.85 14.00
CA ARG A 4 -34.57 2.40 14.00
C ARG A 4 -34.64 3.93 13.98
N THR A 5 -33.55 4.62 14.34
CA THR A 5 -33.48 6.09 14.32
C THR A 5 -33.10 6.62 12.94
N GLY A 6 -32.51 5.76 12.10
CA GLY A 6 -32.01 6.13 10.78
C GLY A 6 -30.66 6.85 10.82
N GLU A 7 -30.09 7.10 12.00
CA GLU A 7 -28.88 7.92 12.17
C GLU A 7 -27.60 7.08 12.21
N HIS A 8 -27.68 5.88 12.79
CA HIS A 8 -26.51 5.01 12.95
C HIS A 8 -26.48 3.89 11.91
N VAL A 9 -25.37 3.80 11.17
CA VAL A 9 -25.11 2.67 10.27
C VAL A 9 -24.81 1.44 11.11
N LEU A 10 -25.64 0.40 10.98
CA LEU A 10 -25.44 -0.89 11.63
C LEU A 10 -24.66 -1.86 10.73
N TYR A 11 -24.89 -1.79 9.42
CA TYR A 11 -24.26 -2.67 8.46
C TYR A 11 -24.21 -2.04 7.08
N GLU A 12 -23.07 -2.14 6.41
CA GLU A 12 -22.90 -1.69 5.04
C GLU A 12 -22.62 -2.92 4.17
N ILE A 13 -23.51 -3.19 3.22
CA ILE A 13 -23.32 -4.30 2.27
C ILE A 13 -22.25 -3.85 1.29
N HIS A 14 -21.13 -4.54 1.26
CA HIS A 14 -20.06 -4.34 0.31
C HIS A 14 -19.87 -5.59 -0.55
N GLY A 15 -19.27 -5.42 -1.74
CA GLY A 15 -18.88 -6.54 -2.61
C GLY A 15 -17.67 -7.29 -2.07
N GLU A 16 -16.79 -7.76 -2.96
CA GLU A 16 -15.56 -8.48 -2.58
C GLU A 16 -14.61 -7.65 -1.69
N GLU A 17 -14.63 -6.32 -1.83
CA GLU A 17 -13.87 -5.40 -0.99
C GLU A 17 -14.79 -4.40 -0.27
N ASN A 18 -14.51 -4.18 1.02
CA ASN A 18 -15.07 -3.06 1.77
C ASN A 18 -14.24 -1.80 1.50
N ARG A 19 -14.47 -1.17 0.34
CA ARG A 19 -13.74 0.02 -0.12
C ARG A 19 -14.61 1.26 -0.05
N LYS A 20 -14.14 2.28 0.68
CA LYS A 20 -14.71 3.63 0.66
C LYS A 20 -13.81 4.57 -0.14
N ILE A 21 -14.32 5.09 -1.26
CA ILE A 21 -13.61 6.09 -2.06
C ILE A 21 -13.74 7.44 -1.37
N ILE A 22 -12.61 8.06 -1.06
CA ILE A 22 -12.54 9.42 -0.53
C ILE A 22 -11.70 10.28 -1.47
N PRO A 23 -12.11 11.54 -1.73
CA PRO A 23 -11.29 12.48 -2.48
C PRO A 23 -10.04 12.85 -1.68
N HIS A 24 -8.97 13.21 -2.37
CA HIS A 24 -7.65 13.42 -1.76
C HIS A 24 -7.68 14.50 -0.67
N GLU A 25 -8.47 15.54 -0.88
CA GLU A 25 -8.62 16.70 0.00
C GLU A 25 -9.29 16.34 1.33
N LYS A 26 -9.95 15.19 1.42
CA LYS A 26 -10.54 14.67 2.66
C LYS A 26 -9.58 13.77 3.45
N ILE A 27 -8.39 13.48 2.92
CA ILE A 27 -7.37 12.70 3.64
C ILE A 27 -6.66 13.63 4.62
N PRO A 28 -6.67 13.34 5.93
CA PRO A 28 -5.93 14.14 6.90
C PRO A 28 -4.45 14.21 6.52
N ASP A 29 -3.87 15.41 6.57
CA ASP A 29 -2.45 15.63 6.23
C ASP A 29 -1.52 14.75 7.06
N THR A 30 -1.85 14.55 8.34
CA THR A 30 -1.10 13.67 9.23
C THR A 30 -1.06 12.22 8.72
N ALA A 31 -2.20 11.69 8.27
CA ALA A 31 -2.27 10.35 7.71
C ALA A 31 -1.50 10.27 6.38
N ARG A 32 -1.63 11.27 5.51
CA ARG A 32 -0.91 11.31 4.23
C ARG A 32 0.59 11.35 4.44
N VAL A 33 1.08 12.26 5.27
CA VAL A 33 2.51 12.45 5.53
C VAL A 33 3.10 11.26 6.28
N ALA A 34 2.40 10.70 7.27
CA ALA A 34 2.85 9.51 7.99
C ALA A 34 2.99 8.29 7.06
N THR A 35 2.01 8.06 6.17
CA THR A 35 2.08 6.96 5.20
C THR A 35 3.24 7.15 4.22
N ILE A 36 3.42 8.36 3.68
CA ILE A 36 4.56 8.65 2.79
C ILE A 36 5.88 8.42 3.52
N ALA A 37 6.05 8.96 4.73
CA ALA A 37 7.28 8.79 5.49
C ALA A 37 7.59 7.33 5.87
N ALA A 38 6.57 6.51 6.08
CA ALA A 38 6.73 5.11 6.45
C ALA A 38 6.97 4.18 5.25
N GLU A 39 6.28 4.42 4.13
CA GLU A 39 6.26 3.51 2.98
C GLU A 39 7.19 3.95 1.84
N ASP A 40 7.34 5.25 1.63
CA ASP A 40 8.00 5.83 0.46
C ASP A 40 8.40 7.29 0.71
N ASP A 41 9.47 7.51 1.49
CA ASP A 41 9.92 8.84 1.94
C ASP A 41 10.29 9.78 0.78
N GLY A 42 10.67 9.20 -0.36
CA GLY A 42 10.97 9.87 -1.61
C GLY A 42 9.79 10.06 -2.57
N PHE A 43 8.55 9.76 -2.17
CA PHE A 43 7.39 9.64 -3.09
C PHE A 43 7.26 10.79 -4.09
N TYR A 44 7.39 12.03 -3.65
CA TYR A 44 7.24 13.22 -4.50
C TYR A 44 8.50 13.59 -5.31
N SER A 45 9.61 12.90 -5.10
CA SER A 45 10.90 13.18 -5.75
C SER A 45 11.20 12.27 -6.93
N HIS A 46 10.54 11.10 -7.00
CA HIS A 46 10.79 10.10 -8.03
C HIS A 46 9.56 9.82 -8.91
N TYR A 47 9.77 9.21 -10.06
CA TYR A 47 8.72 8.90 -11.05
C TYR A 47 8.15 7.48 -10.89
N GLY A 48 7.97 7.03 -9.64
CA GLY A 48 7.31 5.76 -9.31
C GLY A 48 8.23 4.56 -9.10
N ILE A 49 9.54 4.71 -9.29
CA ILE A 49 10.56 3.72 -8.88
C ILE A 49 11.71 4.50 -8.24
N ASP A 50 12.24 3.99 -7.12
CA ASP A 50 13.45 4.51 -6.48
C ASP A 50 14.56 3.44 -6.49
N PRO A 51 15.50 3.48 -7.46
CA PRO A 51 16.62 2.56 -7.52
C PRO A 51 17.55 2.67 -6.30
N LEU A 52 17.70 3.86 -5.72
CA LEU A 52 18.56 4.07 -4.56
C LEU A 52 17.94 3.44 -3.31
N ALA A 53 16.62 3.56 -3.11
CA ALA A 53 15.91 2.88 -2.03
C ALA A 53 15.98 1.36 -2.17
N VAL A 54 15.85 0.82 -3.39
CA VAL A 54 16.00 -0.62 -3.65
C VAL A 54 17.40 -1.10 -3.28
N LEU A 55 18.44 -0.42 -3.77
CA LEU A 55 19.83 -0.80 -3.47
C LEU A 55 20.15 -0.70 -1.97
N ARG A 56 19.69 0.38 -1.32
CA ARG A 56 19.84 0.59 0.12
C ARG A 56 19.16 -0.51 0.93
N ALA A 57 17.93 -0.88 0.56
CA ALA A 57 17.18 -1.95 1.22
C ALA A 57 17.89 -3.29 1.06
N ILE A 58 18.38 -3.61 -0.14
CA ILE A 58 19.17 -4.84 -0.39
C ILE A 58 20.41 -4.87 0.49
N PHE A 59 21.20 -3.79 0.52
CA PHE A 59 22.43 -3.74 1.31
C PHE A 59 22.17 -3.86 2.82
N THR A 60 21.17 -3.14 3.33
CA THR A 60 20.80 -3.17 4.76
C THR A 60 20.30 -4.55 5.17
N ASN A 61 19.46 -5.18 4.33
CA ASN A 61 18.92 -6.50 4.62
C ASN A 61 20.01 -7.59 4.58
N LEU A 62 20.96 -7.50 3.66
CA LEU A 62 22.12 -8.40 3.61
C LEU A 62 23.04 -8.21 4.82
N LYS A 63 23.31 -6.97 5.20
CA LYS A 63 24.18 -6.64 6.34
C LYS A 63 23.59 -7.14 7.66
N ASN A 64 22.28 -7.00 7.85
CA ASN A 64 21.59 -7.38 9.07
C ASN A 64 21.08 -8.83 9.04
N ASN A 65 21.25 -9.53 7.91
CA ASN A 65 20.70 -10.86 7.63
C ASN A 65 19.21 -10.97 7.96
N ASP A 66 18.46 -9.89 7.71
CA ASP A 66 17.06 -9.74 8.11
C ASP A 66 16.36 -8.75 7.19
N ALA A 67 15.07 -8.97 6.90
CA ALA A 67 14.30 -8.17 5.96
C ALA A 67 13.68 -6.92 6.63
N GLN A 68 14.54 -6.06 7.17
CA GLN A 68 14.11 -4.90 7.97
C GLN A 68 13.66 -3.71 7.12
N GLN A 69 14.21 -3.54 5.92
CA GLN A 69 13.92 -2.39 5.07
C GLN A 69 13.22 -2.80 3.78
N GLY A 70 12.09 -2.15 3.49
CA GLY A 70 11.43 -2.18 2.19
C GLY A 70 12.06 -1.18 1.23
N GLY A 71 12.08 -1.53 -0.07
CA GLY A 71 12.54 -0.63 -1.14
C GLY A 71 11.48 -0.39 -2.22
N SER A 72 10.22 -0.75 -1.96
CA SER A 72 9.14 -0.60 -2.94
C SER A 72 8.43 0.74 -2.78
N THR A 73 8.16 1.41 -3.90
CA THR A 73 7.43 2.69 -3.91
C THR A 73 5.92 2.50 -3.79
N ILE A 74 5.18 3.52 -3.36
CA ILE A 74 3.72 3.52 -3.33
C ILE A 74 3.14 3.17 -4.73
N THR A 75 3.76 3.67 -5.79
CA THR A 75 3.35 3.36 -7.18
C THR A 75 3.51 1.88 -7.52
N GLN A 76 4.62 1.25 -7.11
CA GLN A 76 4.82 -0.19 -7.29
C GLN A 76 3.84 -1.02 -6.45
N GLN A 77 3.57 -0.59 -5.22
CA GLN A 77 2.57 -1.22 -4.35
C GLN A 77 1.16 -1.12 -4.98
N LEU A 78 0.79 0.03 -5.51
CA LEU A 78 -0.47 0.22 -6.23
C LEU A 78 -0.55 -0.68 -7.46
N ALA A 79 0.49 -0.70 -8.31
CA ALA A 79 0.52 -1.57 -9.49
C ALA A 79 0.38 -3.05 -9.11
N ARG A 80 1.05 -3.48 -8.04
CA ARG A 80 0.90 -4.84 -7.50
C ARG A 80 -0.53 -5.12 -7.06
N ASN A 81 -1.15 -4.23 -6.30
CA ASN A 81 -2.49 -4.44 -5.78
C ASN A 81 -3.59 -4.35 -6.85
N ALA A 82 -3.37 -3.52 -7.88
CA ALA A 82 -4.35 -3.32 -8.96
C ALA A 82 -4.27 -4.38 -10.06
N PHE A 83 -3.08 -4.86 -10.40
CA PHE A 83 -2.87 -5.71 -11.58
C PHE A 83 -2.45 -7.15 -11.27
N LEU A 84 -1.88 -7.43 -10.09
CA LEU A 84 -1.54 -8.80 -9.72
C LEU A 84 -2.71 -9.40 -8.95
N THR A 85 -3.34 -10.42 -9.52
CA THR A 85 -4.33 -11.23 -8.81
C THR A 85 -3.68 -11.84 -7.55
N ARG A 86 -4.44 -11.93 -6.45
CA ARG A 86 -4.01 -12.58 -5.20
C ARG A 86 -3.75 -14.09 -5.35
N GLU A 87 -3.99 -14.68 -6.52
CA GLU A 87 -3.66 -16.07 -6.82
C GLU A 87 -2.15 -16.27 -6.88
N LYS A 88 -1.56 -16.71 -5.76
CA LYS A 88 -0.24 -17.35 -5.74
C LYS A 88 -0.34 -18.71 -6.44
N THR A 89 -0.39 -18.76 -7.76
CA THR A 89 -0.21 -20.02 -8.48
C THR A 89 1.27 -20.43 -8.40
N PHE A 90 1.51 -21.64 -7.91
CA PHE A 90 2.84 -22.27 -7.79
C PHE A 90 3.67 -22.24 -9.10
N ARG A 91 3.02 -22.05 -10.25
CA ARG A 91 3.65 -21.91 -11.57
C ARG A 91 4.64 -20.75 -11.67
N ARG A 92 4.51 -19.66 -10.90
CA ARG A 92 5.47 -18.53 -10.94
C ARG A 92 6.74 -18.79 -10.13
N LYS A 93 6.81 -19.89 -9.38
CA LYS A 93 7.95 -20.21 -8.48
C LYS A 93 8.96 -21.18 -9.10
N PHE A 94 8.60 -21.86 -10.20
CA PHE A 94 9.40 -22.92 -10.81
C PHE A 94 9.47 -22.83 -12.35
N LEU A 95 9.07 -21.68 -12.91
CA LEU A 95 9.40 -21.26 -14.28
C LEU A 95 10.18 -19.95 -14.21
#